data_AF-A0A4P9VVR6-F1
#
_entry.id   AF-A0A4P9VVR6-F1
#
_cell.length_a   1.000
_cell.length_b   1.000
_cell.length_c   1.000
_cell.angle_alpha   90.00
_cell.angle_beta   90.00
_cell.angle_gamma   90.00
#
_symmetry.space_group_name_H-M   'P 1'
#
loop_
_entity.id
_entity.type
_entity.pdbx_description
1 polymer ?
#
loop_
_entity_poly.entity_id
_entity_poly.type
_entity_poly.pdbx_seq_one_letter_code
_entity_poly.pdbx_strand_id
1 'polypeptide(L)'
;MVYLNGQVDPSNFFIMTYASPRVGNSDFADLVTSAVGDIWRSANFDDIVPKVPPTQLGYVHVGLSTIGLTEGATPPNPTYCGPDGSDELRLQHDNYYNQMIH
;
A
#
# COMPACT_ATOMS: atom_id res chain seq x y z
N MET A 1 4.12 29.12 11.42
CA MET A 1 4.29 27.69 11.10
C MET A 1 5.69 27.30 11.52
N VAL A 2 5.83 26.31 12.41
CA VAL A 2 7.13 25.78 12.82
C VAL A 2 7.37 24.55 11.95
N TYR A 3 8.40 24.59 11.11
CA TYR A 3 8.85 23.40 10.40
C TYR A 3 9.78 22.62 11.33
N LEU A 4 9.66 21.29 11.33
CA LEU A 4 10.62 20.43 12.01
C LEU A 4 11.99 20.63 11.35
N ASN A 5 12.99 21.04 12.12
CA ASN A 5 14.39 21.08 11.70
C ASN A 5 15.02 19.73 12.04
N GLY A 6 15.08 18.82 11.07
CA GLY A 6 15.76 17.54 11.19
C GLY A 6 15.92 16.90 9.82
N GLN A 7 17.12 16.39 9.52
CA GLN A 7 17.30 15.48 8.40
C GLN A 7 16.87 14.09 8.84
N VAL A 8 15.90 13.53 8.14
CA VAL A 8 15.52 12.12 8.29
C VAL A 8 16.14 11.38 7.12
N ASP A 9 16.83 10.27 7.41
CA ASP A 9 17.26 9.36 6.35
C ASP A 9 16.00 8.81 5.66
N PRO A 10 15.80 9.04 4.35
CA PRO A 10 14.60 8.59 3.67
C PRO A 10 14.38 7.07 3.77
N SER A 11 15.45 6.28 3.94
CA SER A 11 15.32 4.82 4.15
C SER A 11 14.63 4.44 5.48
N ASN A 12 14.56 5.37 6.44
CA ASN A 12 13.88 5.21 7.73
C ASN A 12 12.50 5.89 7.74
N PHE A 13 12.03 6.37 6.58
CA PHE A 13 10.70 6.95 6.43
C PHE A 13 9.76 5.93 5.81
N PHE A 14 8.63 5.66 6.47
CA PHE A 14 7.65 4.67 6.03
C PHE A 14 6.28 5.33 5.88
N ILE A 15 5.57 4.99 4.81
CA ILE A 15 4.24 5.52 4.54
C ILE A 15 3.22 4.41 4.79
N MET A 16 2.21 4.70 5.61
CA MET A 16 1.05 3.82 5.79
C MET A 16 -0.20 4.57 5.38
N THR A 17 -1.03 3.96 4.53
CA THR A 17 -2.31 4.56 4.13
C THR A 17 -3.45 3.57 4.21
N TYR A 18 -4.64 4.10 4.44
CA TYR A 18 -5.89 3.36 4.56
C TYR A 18 -6.90 3.97 3.60
N ALA A 19 -7.53 3.14 2.76
CA ALA A 19 -8.52 3.57 1.78
C ALA A 19 -8.01 4.70 0.85
N SER A 20 -6.72 4.69 0.52
CA SER A 20 -6.11 5.79 -0.24
C SER A 20 -6.39 5.67 -1.74
N PRO A 21 -6.83 6.75 -2.41
CA PRO A 21 -7.02 6.80 -3.86
C PRO A 21 -5.69 6.81 -4.61
N ARG A 22 -5.73 6.55 -5.92
CA ARG A 22 -4.55 6.75 -6.78
C ARG A 22 -4.28 8.25 -6.87
N VAL A 23 -3.03 8.65 -6.74
CA VAL A 23 -2.65 10.08 -6.60
C VAL A 23 -1.77 10.59 -7.73
N GLY A 24 -1.27 9.73 -8.61
CA GLY A 24 -0.39 10.12 -9.69
C GLY A 24 -0.29 9.06 -10.79
N ASN A 25 0.54 9.35 -11.78
CA ASN A 25 0.90 8.46 -12.87
C ASN A 25 2.05 7.52 -12.48
N SER A 26 2.54 6.72 -13.44
CA SER A 26 3.70 5.84 -13.24
C SER A 26 4.94 6.56 -12.76
N ASP A 27 5.27 7.73 -13.34
CA ASP A 27 6.47 8.48 -12.98
C ASP A 27 6.42 8.95 -11.52
N PHE A 28 5.24 9.39 -11.06
CA PHE A 28 5.02 9.73 -9.66
C PHE A 28 5.14 8.49 -8.77
N ALA A 29 4.53 7.38 -9.18
CA ALA A 29 4.53 6.15 -8.39
C ALA A 29 5.95 5.61 -8.19
N ASP A 30 6.76 5.59 -9.26
CA ASP A 30 8.16 5.18 -9.24
C ASP A 30 9.00 6.12 -8.37
N LEU A 31 8.82 7.44 -8.53
CA LEU A 31 9.53 8.44 -7.73
C LEU A 31 9.28 8.23 -6.24
N VAL A 32 8.01 8.19 -5.82
CA VAL A 32 7.65 8.08 -4.41
C VAL A 32 8.06 6.74 -3.81
N THR A 33 7.88 5.63 -4.56
CA THR A 33 8.29 4.30 -4.11
C THR A 33 9.81 4.21 -3.91
N SER A 34 10.59 4.88 -4.76
CA SER A 34 12.06 4.92 -4.62
C SER A 34 12.59 5.86 -3.55
N ALA A 35 11.76 6.82 -3.10
CA ALA A 35 12.18 7.91 -2.22
C ALA A 35 12.06 7.60 -0.73
N VAL A 36 11.43 6.48 -0.34
CA VAL A 36 11.14 6.15 1.05
C VAL A 36 11.54 4.71 1.37
N GLY A 37 11.62 4.35 2.65
CA GLY A 37 11.98 3.00 3.09
C GLY A 37 10.98 1.94 2.64
N ASP A 38 9.69 2.19 2.85
CA ASP A 38 8.61 1.33 2.35
C ASP A 38 7.24 2.04 2.38
N ILE A 39 6.28 1.50 1.64
CA ILE A 39 4.91 2.00 1.53
C ILE A 39 3.91 0.86 1.71
N TRP A 40 3.11 0.95 2.77
CA TRP A 40 2.11 -0.05 3.11
C TRP A 40 0.72 0.52 2.91
N ARG A 41 -0.08 -0.13 2.06
CA ARG A 41 -1.46 0.29 1.79
C ARG A 41 -2.47 -0.74 2.26
N SER A 42 -3.55 -0.24 2.83
CA SER A 42 -4.75 -1.01 3.13
C SER A 42 -5.93 -0.53 2.28
N ALA A 43 -6.62 -1.45 1.62
CA ALA A 43 -7.88 -1.22 0.91
C ALA A 43 -8.91 -2.28 1.30
N ASN A 44 -10.07 -1.84 1.81
CA ASN A 44 -11.07 -2.77 2.30
C ASN A 44 -11.99 -3.30 1.19
N PHE A 45 -11.80 -4.54 0.74
CA PHE A 45 -12.67 -5.28 -0.18
C PHE A 45 -13.18 -4.42 -1.35
N ASP A 46 -14.48 -4.10 -1.34
CA ASP A 46 -15.18 -3.35 -2.38
C ASP A 46 -15.17 -1.82 -2.18
N ASP A 47 -14.26 -1.33 -1.34
CA ASP A 47 -14.01 0.10 -1.22
C ASP A 47 -13.67 0.71 -2.59
N ILE A 48 -14.44 1.73 -2.95
CA ILE A 48 -14.32 2.42 -4.22
C ILE A 48 -13.17 3.42 -4.21
N VAL A 49 -12.74 3.92 -3.05
CA VAL A 49 -11.72 4.98 -2.97
C VAL A 49 -10.38 4.53 -3.56
N PRO A 50 -9.85 3.32 -3.24
CA PRO A 50 -8.64 2.80 -3.88
C PRO A 50 -8.81 2.51 -5.37
N LYS A 51 -10.05 2.40 -5.87
CA LYS A 51 -10.34 2.15 -7.29
C LYS A 51 -10.37 3.44 -8.12
N VAL A 52 -10.21 4.62 -7.52
CA VAL A 52 -10.23 5.92 -8.20
C VAL A 52 -8.96 6.75 -7.99
N PRO A 53 -8.57 7.61 -8.95
CA PRO A 53 -9.05 7.62 -10.35
C PRO A 53 -8.71 6.31 -11.08
N PRO A 54 -9.47 5.91 -12.11
CA PRO A 54 -9.26 4.62 -12.79
C PRO A 54 -7.89 4.50 -13.46
N THR A 55 -7.33 3.29 -13.52
CA THR A 55 -6.04 3.01 -14.17
C THR A 55 -6.06 3.30 -15.67
N GLN A 56 -7.24 3.22 -16.31
CA GLN A 56 -7.45 3.56 -17.72
C GLN A 56 -7.17 5.04 -18.02
N LEU A 57 -7.18 5.91 -16.99
CA LEU A 57 -6.80 7.31 -17.10
C LEU A 57 -5.31 7.56 -16.80
N GLY A 58 -4.51 6.49 -16.64
CA GLY A 58 -3.06 6.57 -16.38
C GLY A 58 -2.67 6.74 -14.92
N TYR A 59 -3.61 6.59 -13.98
CA TYR A 59 -3.33 6.67 -12.54
C TYR A 59 -2.89 5.31 -11.99
N VAL A 60 -1.85 5.32 -11.15
CA VAL A 60 -1.25 4.10 -10.56
C VAL A 60 -1.02 4.34 -9.06
N HIS A 61 -1.14 3.28 -8.26
CA HIS A 61 -0.80 3.32 -6.84
C HIS A 61 0.71 3.28 -6.60
N VAL A 62 1.12 3.82 -5.45
CA VAL A 62 2.45 3.63 -4.88
C VAL A 62 2.45 2.38 -4.01
N GLY A 63 3.53 1.58 -4.01
CA GLY A 63 3.65 0.39 -3.15
C GLY A 63 2.60 -0.71 -3.38
N LEU A 64 2.59 -1.70 -2.48
CA LEU A 64 1.64 -2.82 -2.50
C LEU A 64 0.44 -2.56 -1.58
N SER A 65 -0.73 -3.06 -1.97
CA SER A 65 -2.01 -2.92 -1.26
C SER A 65 -2.50 -4.27 -0.72
N THR A 66 -3.11 -4.26 0.47
CA THR A 66 -3.60 -5.43 1.20
C THR A 66 -4.94 -5.12 1.87
N ILE A 67 -5.72 -6.10 2.34
CA ILE A 67 -6.96 -5.77 3.08
C ILE A 67 -6.64 -4.99 4.38
N GLY A 68 -5.49 -5.27 4.99
CA GLY A 68 -4.98 -4.56 6.15
C GLY A 68 -3.65 -5.10 6.64
N LEU A 69 -3.16 -4.51 7.72
CA LEU A 69 -1.98 -4.92 8.45
C LEU A 69 -2.38 -5.79 9.66
N THR A 70 -1.56 -6.76 10.03
CA THR A 70 -1.76 -7.51 11.29
C THR A 70 -1.24 -6.69 12.48
N GLU A 71 -1.64 -7.07 13.69
CA GLU A 71 -1.20 -6.42 14.94
C GLU A 71 0.33 -6.40 15.11
N GLY A 72 1.05 -7.34 14.49
CA GLY A 72 2.52 -7.42 14.55
C GLY A 72 3.26 -6.55 13.53
N ALA A 73 2.55 -5.85 12.64
CA ALA A 73 3.17 -5.08 11.57
C ALA A 73 3.93 -3.88 12.15
N THR A 74 5.26 -3.87 11.98
CA THR A 74 6.14 -2.82 12.52
C THR A 74 7.21 -2.51 11.51
N PRO A 75 7.40 -1.26 11.05
CA PRO A 75 8.46 -0.96 10.07
C PRO A 75 9.83 -1.42 10.56
N PRO A 76 10.67 -2.05 9.69
CA PRO A 76 10.47 -2.31 8.26
C PRO A 76 9.82 -3.68 7.94
N ASN A 77 9.18 -4.32 8.90
CA ASN A 77 8.60 -5.66 8.81
C ASN A 77 7.07 -5.61 8.63
N PRO A 78 6.54 -5.52 7.39
CA PRO A 78 5.12 -5.61 7.18
C PRO A 78 4.62 -7.03 7.38
N THR A 79 3.46 -7.14 8.01
CA THR A 79 2.66 -8.37 8.05
C THR A 79 1.25 -8.02 7.63
N TYR A 80 0.73 -8.72 6.62
CA TYR A 80 -0.52 -8.37 5.95
C TYR A 80 -1.61 -9.40 6.23
N CYS A 81 -2.87 -8.96 6.27
CA CYS A 81 -4.03 -9.84 6.47
C CYS A 81 -4.72 -10.26 5.16
N GLY A 82 -3.97 -10.57 4.10
CA GLY A 82 -4.51 -11.14 2.85
C GLY A 82 -4.72 -10.13 1.71
N PRO A 83 -5.11 -10.62 0.51
CA PRO A 83 -5.27 -9.78 -0.67
C PRO A 83 -6.49 -8.85 -0.55
N ASP A 84 -6.40 -7.68 -1.16
CA ASP A 84 -7.55 -6.79 -1.34
C ASP A 84 -8.14 -6.90 -2.75
N GLY A 85 -9.37 -6.38 -2.92
CA GLY A 85 -10.06 -6.31 -4.21
C GLY A 85 -9.56 -5.17 -5.11
N SER A 86 -8.32 -4.70 -4.93
CA SER A 86 -7.74 -3.60 -5.71
C SER A 86 -7.05 -4.04 -7.00
N ASP A 87 -7.02 -5.35 -7.27
CA ASP A 87 -6.38 -6.02 -8.42
C ASP A 87 -4.84 -5.90 -8.46
N GLU A 88 -4.21 -5.39 -7.39
CA GLU A 88 -2.75 -5.15 -7.31
C GLU A 88 -1.99 -6.27 -6.56
N LEU A 89 -2.65 -7.02 -5.66
CA LEU A 89 -2.06 -8.21 -5.02
C LEU A 89 -2.31 -9.49 -5.83
N ARG A 90 -1.29 -9.93 -6.57
CA ARG A 90 -1.27 -11.21 -7.31
C ARG A 90 -0.41 -12.29 -6.65
N LEU A 91 -0.04 -12.13 -5.39
CA LEU A 91 0.72 -13.12 -4.62
C LEU A 91 -0.10 -13.57 -3.41
N GLN A 92 -0.39 -14.88 -3.34
CA GLN A 92 -1.18 -15.62 -2.34
C GLN A 92 -2.70 -15.80 -2.57
N HIS A 93 -3.21 -15.74 -3.80
CA HIS A 93 -4.54 -16.31 -4.08
C HIS A 93 -4.59 -17.82 -3.72
N ASP A 94 -3.46 -18.52 -3.78
CA ASP A 94 -3.41 -19.99 -3.66
C ASP A 94 -3.24 -20.54 -2.22
N ASN A 95 -2.91 -19.70 -1.22
CA ASN A 95 -2.54 -20.21 0.12
C ASN A 95 -3.54 -19.86 1.24
N TYR A 96 -4.38 -18.85 1.07
CA TYR A 96 -5.31 -18.42 2.13
C TYR A 96 -6.63 -19.20 2.12
N TYR A 97 -7.15 -19.55 0.95
CA TYR A 97 -8.35 -20.41 0.83
C TYR A 97 -8.12 -21.84 1.33
N ASN A 98 -6.88 -22.33 1.35
CA ASN A 98 -6.55 -23.66 1.87
C ASN A 98 -6.42 -23.72 3.40
N GLN A 99 -6.42 -22.59 4.11
CA GLN A 99 -6.29 -22.54 5.58
C GLN A 99 -7.60 -22.24 6.32
N MET A 100 -8.68 -21.89 5.61
CA MET A 100 -10.01 -21.65 6.20
C MET A 100 -11.01 -22.79 6.00
N ILE A 101 -10.59 -23.90 5.39
CA ILE A 101 -11.41 -25.11 5.22
C ILE A 101 -10.76 -26.27 5.99
N HIS A 102 -10.56 -26.12 7.30
CA HIS A 102 -10.38 -27.21 8.25
C HIS A 102 -10.80 -26.75 9.65
#